data_AF-A0A535VXQ0-F1
#
_entry.id   AF-A0A535VXQ0-F1
#
_cell.length_a   1.000
_cell.length_b   1.000
_cell.length_c   1.000
_cell.angle_alpha   90.00
_cell.angle_beta   90.00
_cell.angle_gamma   90.00
#
_symmetry.space_group_name_H-M   'P 1'
#
loop_
_entity.id
_entity.type
_entity.pdbx_description
1 polymer ?
#
loop_
_entity_poly.entity_id
_entity_poly.type
_entity_poly.pdbx_seq_one_letter_code
_entity_poly.pdbx_strand_id
1 'polypeptide(L)'
;MTWVNGMGYVVGEPKSKAGRRKIALSSVVVEMLKEHKMRQEQARMKMGERWQGYGLIFCNVYGGYFNPGRVWFLFKKLLERAGLPDVRFHDLRHGAATVLLAAKWI
;
A
#
# COMPACT_ATOMS: atom_id res chain seq x y z
N MET A 1 -10.99 1.35 -0.93
CA MET A 1 -11.52 2.72 -0.76
C MET A 1 -11.93 3.25 -2.12
N THR A 2 -12.97 4.06 -2.16
CA THR A 2 -13.40 4.77 -3.36
C THR A 2 -13.60 6.23 -3.01
N TRP A 3 -13.22 7.13 -3.92
CA TRP A 3 -13.59 8.52 -3.79
C TRP A 3 -15.08 8.67 -4.13
N VAL A 4 -15.83 9.31 -3.25
CA VAL A 4 -17.23 9.66 -3.49
C VAL A 4 -17.37 11.18 -3.38
N ASN A 5 -17.92 11.81 -4.41
CA ASN A 5 -18.10 13.26 -4.44
C ASN A 5 -18.91 13.74 -3.24
N GLY A 6 -18.40 14.76 -2.55
CA GLY A 6 -18.99 15.29 -1.32
C GLY A 6 -18.71 14.49 -0.04
N MET A 7 -18.22 13.25 -0.14
CA MET A 7 -17.94 12.40 1.04
C MET A 7 -16.46 12.02 1.20
N GLY A 8 -15.61 12.25 0.19
CA GLY A 8 -14.20 11.91 0.24
C GLY A 8 -13.95 10.40 0.09
N TYR A 9 -12.93 9.87 0.77
CA TYR A 9 -12.60 8.44 0.71
C TYR A 9 -13.50 7.61 1.60
N VAL A 10 -14.23 6.67 0.98
CA VAL A 10 -15.09 5.71 1.68
C VAL A 10 -14.46 4.32 1.62
N VAL A 11 -14.37 3.65 2.77
CA VAL A 11 -13.95 2.25 2.86
C VAL A 11 -15.19 1.38 2.91
N GLY A 12 -15.37 0.53 1.89
CA GLY A 12 -16.46 -0.42 1.81
C GLY A 12 -16.01 -1.84 2.15
N GLU A 13 -16.98 -2.64 2.59
CA GLU A 13 -16.81 -4.08 2.79
C GLU A 13 -16.78 -4.84 1.45
N PRO A 14 -16.09 -5.98 1.36
CA PRO A 14 -16.14 -6.81 0.16
C PRO A 14 -17.57 -7.27 -0.13
N LYS A 15 -17.94 -7.29 -1.42
CA LYS A 15 -19.28 -7.71 -1.87
C LYS A 15 -19.62 -9.16 -1.53
N SER A 16 -18.63 -10.00 -1.24
CA SER A 16 -18.83 -11.42 -0.90
C SER A 16 -17.75 -11.92 0.08
N LYS A 17 -18.03 -13.06 0.74
CA LYS A 17 -17.09 -13.73 1.66
C LYS A 17 -15.74 -14.03 1.00
N ALA A 18 -15.72 -14.37 -0.29
CA ALA A 18 -14.50 -14.64 -1.05
C ALA A 18 -13.54 -13.43 -1.12
N GLY A 19 -14.05 -12.20 -0.92
CA GLY A 19 -13.21 -11.00 -0.85
C GLY A 19 -12.42 -10.86 0.45
N ARG A 20 -12.80 -11.57 1.52
CA ARG A 20 -12.04 -11.63 2.78
C ARG A 20 -11.08 -12.82 2.74
N ARG A 21 -9.77 -12.54 2.78
CA ARG A 21 -8.74 -13.58 2.73
C ARG A 21 -7.61 -13.28 3.70
N LYS A 22 -7.07 -14.34 4.30
CA LYS A 22 -5.81 -14.29 5.05
C LYS A 22 -4.66 -14.55 4.08
N ILE A 23 -3.56 -13.84 4.25
CA ILE A 23 -2.33 -14.06 3.48
C ILE A 23 -1.20 -14.32 4.47
N ALA A 24 -0.33 -15.28 4.15
CA ALA A 24 0.91 -15.47 4.89
C ALA A 24 1.87 -14.34 4.54
N LEU A 25 2.52 -13.75 5.55
CA LEU A 25 3.59 -12.78 5.38
C LEU A 25 4.91 -13.46 5.76
N SER A 26 5.94 -13.26 4.94
CA SER A 26 7.29 -13.67 5.33
C SER A 26 7.79 -12.81 6.49
N SER A 27 8.74 -13.35 7.26
CA SER A 27 9.40 -12.62 8.36
C SER A 27 10.01 -11.29 7.88
N VAL A 28 10.59 -11.28 6.68
CA VAL A 28 11.16 -10.08 6.05
C VAL A 28 10.09 -9.00 5.86
N VAL A 29 8.91 -9.35 5.32
CA VAL A 29 7.82 -8.38 5.12
C VAL A 29 7.30 -7.86 6.47
N VAL A 30 7.20 -8.71 7.48
CA VAL A 30 6.79 -8.29 8.83
C VAL A 30 7.76 -7.26 9.39
N GLU A 31 9.07 -7.48 9.25
CA GLU A 31 10.07 -6.55 9.75
C GLU A 31 10.04 -5.20 9.01
N MET A 32 9.94 -5.23 7.68
CA MET A 32 9.78 -4.01 6.88
C MET A 32 8.53 -3.20 7.28
N LEU A 33 7.43 -3.86 7.63
CA LEU A 33 6.21 -3.19 8.09
C LEU A 33 6.38 -2.56 9.48
N LYS A 34 7.15 -3.18 10.39
CA LYS A 34 7.47 -2.58 11.69
C LYS A 34 8.34 -1.33 11.52
N GLU A 35 9.40 -1.41 10.72
CA GLU A 35 10.24 -0.25 10.40
C GLU A 35 9.45 0.87 9.73
N HIS A 36 8.52 0.52 8.84
CA HIS A 36 7.61 1.48 8.24
C HIS A 36 6.74 2.17 9.30
N LYS A 37 6.14 1.41 10.22
CA LYS A 37 5.33 1.93 11.32
C LYS A 37 6.13 2.87 12.23
N MET A 38 7.40 2.56 12.51
CA MET A 38 8.27 3.45 13.28
C MET A 38 8.51 4.79 12.56
N ARG A 39 8.80 4.76 11.25
CA ARG A 39 8.93 5.98 10.45
C ARG A 39 7.63 6.79 10.38
N GLN A 40 6.50 6.09 10.30
CA GLN A 40 5.18 6.71 10.31
C GLN A 40 4.90 7.42 11.64
N GLU A 41 5.29 6.82 12.76
CA GLU A 41 5.13 7.43 14.08
C GLU A 41 5.97 8.70 14.22
N GLN A 42 7.20 8.70 13.70
CA GLN A 42 8.01 9.91 13.62
C GLN A 42 7.35 10.99 12.75
N ALA A 43 6.75 10.60 11.61
CA ALA A 43 6.01 11.53 10.76
C ALA A 43 4.78 12.09 11.48
N ARG A 44 4.05 11.26 12.24
CA ARG A 44 2.92 11.66 13.08
C ARG A 44 3.33 12.73 14.08
N MET A 45 4.41 12.50 14.83
CA MET A 45 4.94 13.48 15.79
C MET A 45 5.31 14.81 15.12
N LYS A 46 5.93 14.76 13.93
CA LYS A 46 6.28 15.97 13.15
C LYS A 46 5.06 16.76 12.66
N MET A 47 3.97 16.07 12.31
CA MET A 47 2.76 16.71 11.80
C MET A 47 1.85 17.23 12.90
N GLY A 48 1.97 16.70 14.13
CA GLY A 48 1.20 17.13 15.28
C GLY A 48 -0.30 17.10 15.01
N GLU A 49 -0.96 18.22 15.27
CA GLU A 49 -2.42 18.39 15.10
C GLU A 49 -2.91 18.20 13.65
N ARG A 50 -2.02 18.33 12.65
CA ARG A 50 -2.39 18.13 11.24
C ARG A 50 -2.50 16.64 10.87
N TRP A 51 -2.20 15.73 11.79
CA TRP A 51 -2.31 14.31 11.57
C TRP A 51 -3.76 13.81 11.66
N GLN A 52 -4.23 13.13 10.61
CA GLN A 52 -5.64 12.70 10.47
C GLN A 52 -6.00 11.43 11.24
N GLY A 53 -5.02 10.59 11.63
CA GLY A 53 -5.25 9.52 12.59
C GLY A 53 -6.09 8.32 12.14
N TYR A 54 -6.27 8.06 10.84
CA TYR A 54 -7.15 6.97 10.34
C TYR A 54 -6.66 5.53 10.58
N GLY A 55 -5.59 5.31 11.36
CA GLY A 55 -5.08 3.97 11.68
C GLY A 55 -4.52 3.18 10.49
N LEU A 56 -4.19 3.86 9.39
CA LEU A 56 -3.66 3.24 8.17
C LEU A 56 -2.20 2.86 8.36
N ILE A 57 -1.76 1.71 7.85
CA ILE A 57 -0.33 1.36 7.79
C ILE A 57 0.39 2.15 6.70
N PHE A 58 -0.26 2.37 5.56
CA PHE A 58 0.26 3.18 4.46
C PHE A 58 -0.61 4.43 4.33
N CYS A 59 -0.06 5.58 4.67
CA CYS A 59 -0.76 6.86 4.65
C CYS A 59 0.03 7.94 3.92
N ASN A 60 -0.67 8.99 3.49
CA ASN A 60 -0.03 10.21 3.03
C ASN A 60 0.69 10.94 4.18
N VAL A 61 1.36 12.05 3.86
CA VAL A 61 2.14 12.83 4.83
C VAL A 61 1.34 13.38 6.01
N TYR A 62 0.01 13.49 5.88
CA TYR A 62 -0.91 13.94 6.93
C TYR A 62 -1.58 12.79 7.69
N GLY A 63 -1.16 11.54 7.50
CA GLY A 63 -1.85 10.39 8.13
C GLY A 63 -3.14 9.96 7.42
N GLY A 64 -3.42 10.54 6.25
CA GLY A 64 -4.61 10.30 5.46
C GLY A 64 -4.47 9.21 4.41
N TYR A 65 -5.55 8.94 3.68
CA TYR A 65 -5.51 8.05 2.52
C TYR A 65 -4.57 8.56 1.43
N PHE A 66 -3.94 7.61 0.72
CA PHE A 66 -3.23 7.93 -0.50
C PHE A 66 -4.18 8.25 -1.65
N ASN A 67 -3.78 9.22 -2.48
CA ASN A 67 -4.37 9.36 -3.80
C ASN A 67 -3.81 8.27 -4.73
N PRO A 68 -4.65 7.41 -5.32
CA PRO A 68 -4.19 6.32 -6.20
C PRO A 68 -3.37 6.81 -7.40
N GLY A 69 -3.72 7.96 -7.99
CA GLY A 69 -2.97 8.57 -9.09
C GLY A 69 -1.57 9.02 -8.66
N ARG A 70 -1.43 9.51 -7.42
CA ARG A 70 -0.11 9.84 -6.86
C ARG A 70 0.75 8.60 -6.63
N VAL A 71 0.16 7.50 -6.16
CA VAL A 71 0.87 6.22 -6.01
C VAL A 71 1.36 5.71 -7.36
N TRP A 72 0.49 5.75 -8.37
CA TRP A 72 0.86 5.40 -9.74
C TRP A 72 2.00 6.26 -10.27
N PHE A 73 1.90 7.59 -10.16
CA PHE A 73 2.94 8.51 -10.61
C PHE A 73 4.29 8.25 -9.92
N LEU A 74 4.29 8.08 -8.59
CA LEU A 74 5.50 7.77 -7.83
C LEU A 74 6.10 6.43 -8.26
N PHE A 75 5.27 5.42 -8.51
CA PHE A 75 5.73 4.13 -9.00
C PHE A 75 6.41 4.25 -10.37
N LYS A 76 5.82 5.00 -11.31
CA LYS A 76 6.43 5.26 -12.62
C LYS A 76 7.78 5.95 -12.50
N LYS A 77 7.90 6.92 -11.60
CA LYS A 77 9.18 7.58 -11.29
C LYS A 77 10.21 6.65 -10.65
N LEU A 78 9.79 5.68 -9.86
CA LEU A 78 10.69 4.67 -9.31
C LEU A 78 11.21 3.73 -10.39
N LEU A 79 10.37 3.31 -11.35
CA LEU A 79 10.80 2.48 -12.48
C LEU A 79 11.84 3.21 -13.33
N GLU A 80 11.56 4.47 -13.70
CA GLU A 80 12.48 5.33 -14.45
C GLU A 80 13.84 5.44 -13.75
N ARG A 81 13.84 5.76 -12.44
CA ARG A 81 15.08 5.89 -11.65
C ARG A 81 15.85 4.59 -11.49
N ALA A 82 15.16 3.45 -11.52
CA ALA A 82 15.78 2.14 -11.45
C ALA A 82 16.21 1.60 -12.83
N GLY A 83 15.96 2.33 -13.92
CA GLY A 83 16.24 1.86 -15.28
C GLY A 83 15.37 0.66 -15.70
N LEU A 84 14.19 0.50 -15.09
CA LEU A 84 13.29 -0.61 -15.34
C LEU A 84 12.26 -0.31 -16.44
N PRO A 85 11.74 -1.33 -17.13
CA PRO A 85 10.66 -1.17 -18.10
C PRO A 85 9.41 -0.54 -17.51
N ASP A 86 8.62 0.11 -18.37
CA ASP A 86 7.38 0.75 -17.95
C ASP A 86 6.25 -0.26 -17.69
N VAL A 87 6.23 -0.84 -16.49
CA VAL A 87 5.20 -1.80 -16.06
C VAL A 87 4.10 -1.14 -15.23
N ARG A 88 2.94 -1.80 -15.09
CA ARG A 88 1.80 -1.30 -14.31
C ARG A 88 1.98 -1.69 -12.85
N PHE A 89 1.41 -0.91 -11.94
CA PHE A 89 1.53 -1.19 -10.50
C PHE A 89 0.97 -2.58 -10.12
N HIS A 90 -0.09 -3.03 -10.79
CA HIS A 90 -0.65 -4.36 -10.53
C HIS A 90 0.18 -5.50 -11.11
N ASP A 91 1.13 -5.22 -12.01
CA ASP A 91 2.05 -6.24 -12.51
C ASP A 91 2.98 -6.75 -11.39
N LEU A 92 3.20 -5.97 -10.32
CA LEU A 92 3.87 -6.44 -9.10
C LEU A 92 3.13 -7.63 -8.45
N ARG A 93 1.79 -7.61 -8.48
CA ARG A 93 0.97 -8.72 -7.97
C ARG A 93 1.10 -9.95 -8.86
N HIS A 94 1.12 -9.77 -10.19
CA HIS A 94 1.35 -10.87 -11.11
C HIS A 94 2.74 -11.48 -10.92
N GLY A 95 3.79 -10.65 -10.80
CA GLY A 95 5.14 -11.11 -10.50
C GLY A 95 5.22 -11.89 -9.19
N ALA A 96 4.60 -11.40 -8.11
CA ALA A 96 4.55 -12.13 -6.84
C ALA A 96 3.86 -13.49 -6.98
N ALA A 97 2.75 -13.58 -7.72
CA ALA A 97 2.07 -14.84 -7.98
C ALA A 97 2.95 -15.81 -8.79
N THR A 98 3.62 -15.32 -9.84
CA THR A 98 4.54 -16.13 -10.66
C THR A 98 5.71 -16.65 -9.83
N VAL A 99 6.34 -15.81 -8.99
CA VAL A 99 7.43 -16.22 -8.10
C VAL A 99 6.95 -17.28 -7.12
N LEU A 100 5.78 -17.10 -6.49
CA LEU A 100 5.23 -18.07 -5.55
C LEU A 100 4.84 -19.40 -6.23
N LEU A 101 4.31 -19.35 -7.45
CA LEU A 101 4.02 -20.55 -8.24
C LEU A 101 5.30 -21.28 -8.66
N ALA A 102 6.32 -20.55 -9.11
CA ALA A 102 7.60 -21.10 -9.51
C ALA A 102 8.42 -21.64 -8.33
N ALA A 103 8.30 -21.03 -7.16
CA ALA A 103 8.97 -21.45 -5.93
C ALA A 103 8.49 -22.79 -5.37
N LYS A 104 7.53 -23.46 -6.03
CA LYS A 104 6.94 -24.75 -5.64
C LYS A 104 6.81 -24.89 -4.12
N TRP A 105 5.77 -24.26 -3.59
CA TRP A 105 5.20 -24.69 -2.31
C TRP A 105 3.83 -25.33 -2.55
N ILE A 106 3.84 -26.41 -3.34
CA ILE A 106 3.20 -27.72 -3.09
C ILE A 106 4.12 -28.77 -3.74
#